data_AF-A0A8B6EL13-F1
#
_entry.id   AF-A0A8B6EL13-F1
#
_cell.length_a   1.000
_cell.length_b   1.000
_cell.length_c   1.000
_cell.angle_alpha   90.00
_cell.angle_beta   90.00
_cell.angle_gamma   90.00
#
_symmetry.space_group_name_H-M   'P 1'
#
loop_
_entity.id
_entity.type
_entity.pdbx_description
1 polymer ?
#
loop_
_entity_poly.entity_id
_entity_poly.type
_entity_poly.pdbx_seq_one_letter_code
_entity_poly.pdbx_strand_id
1 'polypeptide(L)'
;MIMKYSGRVAFIAGGTGIVGSGCARSLLKEGAKVAVSSRSQQRLDDLKKSFSADLQKNLILIAEDIGTEAGAKKILKILQEQHGGVHHVLSAFGKWWEVVNNMLNSLA
;
A
#
# COMPACT_ATOMS: atom_id res chain seq x y z
N MET A 1 -5.59 -24.98 -3.01
CA MET A 1 -5.19 -23.98 -4.04
C MET A 1 -3.75 -23.57 -3.78
N ILE A 2 -2.96 -23.42 -4.83
CA ILE A 2 -1.60 -22.86 -4.74
C ILE A 2 -1.74 -21.33 -4.70
N MET A 3 -1.22 -20.68 -3.66
CA MET A 3 -1.20 -19.21 -3.60
C MET A 3 -0.10 -18.67 -4.52
N LYS A 4 -0.46 -17.88 -5.54
CA LYS A 4 0.45 -17.46 -6.61
C LYS A 4 1.65 -16.64 -6.13
N TYR A 5 1.49 -15.87 -5.06
CA TYR A 5 2.51 -14.93 -4.58
C TYR A 5 3.02 -15.29 -3.18
N SER A 6 2.83 -16.53 -2.73
CA SER A 6 3.38 -16.99 -1.45
C SER A 6 4.89 -16.73 -1.36
N GLY A 7 5.34 -16.17 -0.24
CA GLY A 7 6.74 -15.80 -0.02
C GLY A 7 7.23 -14.56 -0.78
N ARG A 8 6.39 -13.91 -1.59
CA ARG A 8 6.72 -12.66 -2.29
C ARG A 8 6.33 -11.45 -1.47
N VAL A 9 7.06 -10.36 -1.69
CA VAL A 9 6.84 -9.06 -1.06
C VAL A 9 6.47 -8.05 -2.14
N ALA A 10 5.30 -7.45 -2.03
CA ALA A 10 4.85 -6.38 -2.92
C ALA A 10 4.82 -5.05 -2.16
N PHE A 11 5.48 -4.02 -2.68
CA PHE A 11 5.40 -2.67 -2.17
C PHE A 11 4.41 -1.85 -3.00
N ILE A 12 3.45 -1.20 -2.34
CA ILE A 12 2.44 -0.36 -2.97
C ILE A 12 2.56 1.06 -2.46
N ALA A 13 3.09 1.92 -3.30
CA ALA A 13 3.10 3.35 -3.08
C ALA A 13 1.71 3.92 -3.41
N GLY A 14 1.11 4.69 -2.49
CA GLY A 14 -0.31 5.07 -2.61
C GLY A 14 -1.30 3.97 -2.20
N GLY A 15 -0.86 2.95 -1.46
CA GLY A 15 -1.69 1.82 -1.04
C GLY A 15 -2.89 2.16 -0.12
N THR A 16 -2.92 3.36 0.47
CA THR A 16 -4.07 3.85 1.26
C THR A 16 -5.15 4.53 0.41
N GLY A 17 -4.99 4.57 -0.91
CA GLY A 17 -6.02 5.03 -1.86
C GLY A 17 -6.98 3.93 -2.29
N ILE A 18 -7.99 4.30 -3.09
CA ILE A 18 -9.02 3.36 -3.56
C ILE A 18 -8.40 2.21 -4.37
N VAL A 19 -7.67 2.55 -5.44
CA VAL A 19 -7.01 1.54 -6.30
C VAL A 19 -5.96 0.76 -5.52
N GLY A 20 -5.08 1.48 -4.80
CA GLY A 20 -3.99 0.87 -4.04
C GLY A 20 -4.46 -0.14 -2.99
N SER A 21 -5.54 0.16 -2.26
CA SER A 21 -6.10 -0.73 -1.25
C SER A 21 -6.78 -1.96 -1.87
N GLY A 22 -7.39 -1.82 -3.04
CA GLY A 22 -7.90 -2.94 -3.84
C GLY A 22 -6.78 -3.89 -4.28
N CYS A 23 -5.69 -3.34 -4.82
CA CYS A 23 -4.51 -4.12 -5.19
C CYS A 23 -3.89 -4.81 -3.98
N ALA A 24 -3.77 -4.12 -2.84
CA ALA A 24 -3.26 -4.69 -1.60
C ALA A 24 -4.10 -5.89 -1.17
N ARG A 25 -5.44 -5.76 -1.16
CA ARG A 25 -6.36 -6.84 -0.82
C ARG A 25 -6.19 -8.06 -1.74
N SER A 26 -6.07 -7.84 -3.05
CA SER A 26 -5.91 -8.93 -4.01
C SER A 26 -4.58 -9.68 -3.81
N LEU A 27 -3.47 -8.95 -3.64
CA LEU A 27 -2.15 -9.56 -3.43
C LEU A 27 -2.06 -10.32 -2.10
N LEU A 28 -2.65 -9.78 -1.02
CA LEU A 28 -2.72 -10.47 0.28
C LEU A 28 -3.51 -11.78 0.18
N LYS A 29 -4.64 -11.79 -0.54
CA LYS A 29 -5.44 -13.02 -0.78
C LYS A 29 -4.66 -14.08 -1.56
N GLU A 30 -3.75 -13.65 -2.42
CA GLU A 30 -2.85 -14.53 -3.19
C GLU A 30 -1.56 -14.89 -2.42
N GLY A 31 -1.48 -14.59 -1.12
CA GLY A 31 -0.43 -15.04 -0.22
C GLY A 31 0.82 -14.15 -0.18
N ALA A 32 0.81 -13.01 -0.86
CA ALA A 32 1.91 -12.05 -0.76
C ALA A 32 1.96 -11.40 0.62
N LYS A 33 3.17 -10.98 1.04
CA LYS A 33 3.33 -9.89 2.00
C LYS A 33 3.18 -8.57 1.26
N VAL A 34 2.36 -7.67 1.76
CA VAL A 34 2.09 -6.38 1.11
C VAL A 34 2.52 -5.24 2.02
N ALA A 35 3.47 -4.45 1.54
CA ALA A 35 3.91 -3.24 2.20
C ALA A 35 3.24 -2.00 1.61
N VAL A 36 2.68 -1.16 2.47
CA VAL A 36 2.09 0.12 2.11
C VAL A 36 2.77 1.22 2.90
N SER A 37 3.18 2.28 2.21
CA SER A 37 3.67 3.51 2.84
C SER A 37 2.66 4.65 2.75
N SER A 38 2.67 5.51 3.76
CA SER A 38 1.88 6.74 3.81
C SER A 38 2.49 7.69 4.82
N ARG A 39 2.38 8.98 4.55
CA ARG A 39 2.78 10.06 5.47
C ARG A 39 1.84 10.21 6.66
N SER A 40 0.62 9.66 6.54
CA SER A 40 -0.42 9.74 7.55
C SER A 40 -0.60 8.39 8.21
N GLN A 41 -0.31 8.33 9.51
CA GLN A 41 -0.55 7.16 10.35
C GLN A 41 -2.04 6.78 10.36
N GLN A 42 -2.92 7.78 10.49
CA GLN A 42 -4.36 7.58 10.47
C GLN A 42 -4.83 6.80 9.23
N ARG A 43 -4.34 7.17 8.03
CA ARG A 43 -4.69 6.46 6.79
C ARG A 43 -4.18 5.02 6.75
N LEU A 44 -3.05 4.72 7.39
CA LEU A 44 -2.54 3.36 7.52
C LEU A 44 -3.43 2.54 8.46
N ASP A 45 -3.85 3.14 9.58
CA ASP A 45 -4.73 2.50 10.55
C ASP A 45 -6.11 2.21 9.95
N ASP A 46 -6.66 3.15 9.18
CA ASP A 46 -7.93 2.97 8.47
C ASP A 46 -7.83 1.87 7.41
N LEU A 47 -6.72 1.83 6.65
CA LEU A 47 -6.45 0.73 5.72
C LEU A 47 -6.41 -0.62 6.45
N LYS A 48 -5.71 -0.70 7.59
CA LYS A 48 -5.61 -1.92 8.40
C LYS A 48 -6.99 -2.41 8.84
N LYS A 49 -7.82 -1.50 9.36
CA LYS A 49 -9.20 -1.79 9.80
C LYS A 49 -10.09 -2.29 8.66
N SER A 50 -9.81 -1.91 7.41
CA SER A 50 -10.56 -2.36 6.24
C SER A 50 -10.28 -3.81 5.81
N PHE A 51 -9.27 -4.46 6.40
CA PHE A 51 -8.87 -5.84 6.12
C PHE A 51 -9.21 -6.78 7.26
N SER A 52 -9.55 -8.04 6.94
CA SER A 52 -9.76 -9.08 7.94
C SER A 52 -8.47 -9.38 8.70
N ALA A 53 -8.59 -9.92 9.92
CA ALA A 53 -7.45 -10.26 10.75
C ALA A 53 -6.43 -11.16 10.05
N ASP A 54 -6.89 -12.09 9.19
CA ASP A 54 -5.99 -12.97 8.42
C ASP A 54 -5.16 -12.22 7.39
N LEU A 55 -5.76 -11.26 6.67
CA LEU A 55 -5.01 -10.45 5.69
C LEU A 55 -4.04 -9.49 6.40
N GLN A 56 -4.40 -9.01 7.59
CA GLN A 56 -3.52 -8.12 8.37
C GLN A 56 -2.19 -8.79 8.77
N LYS A 57 -2.13 -10.13 8.89
CA LYS A 57 -0.88 -10.86 9.23
C LYS A 57 0.26 -10.61 8.23
N ASN A 58 -0.09 -10.38 6.97
CA ASN A 58 0.85 -10.15 5.88
C ASN A 58 0.88 -8.69 5.40
N LEU A 59 0.17 -7.79 6.09
CA LEU A 59 0.17 -6.37 5.80
C LEU A 59 1.28 -5.66 6.61
N ILE A 60 2.15 -4.95 5.89
CA ILE A 60 3.24 -4.17 6.46
C ILE A 60 2.89 -2.69 6.24
N LEU A 61 2.87 -1.90 7.30
CA LEU A 61 2.50 -0.48 7.25
C LEU A 61 3.71 0.37 7.66
N ILE A 62 4.09 1.32 6.80
CA ILE A 62 5.29 2.12 6.99
C ILE A 62 4.90 3.61 6.95
N ALA A 63 5.06 4.30 8.08
CA ALA A 63 4.75 5.72 8.22
C ALA A 63 5.89 6.61 7.71
N GLU A 64 6.17 6.54 6.41
CA GLU A 64 7.24 7.32 5.76
C GLU A 64 6.77 7.91 4.42
N ASP A 65 7.43 8.99 3.99
CA ASP A 65 7.14 9.65 2.73
C ASP A 65 7.99 9.10 1.58
N ILE A 66 7.39 8.22 0.78
CA ILE A 66 8.00 7.68 -0.44
C ILE A 66 8.31 8.76 -1.50
N GLY A 67 7.69 9.94 -1.43
CA GLY A 67 7.97 11.07 -2.33
C GLY A 67 9.28 11.81 -2.03
N THR A 68 9.96 11.46 -0.93
CA THR A 68 11.26 12.03 -0.54
C THR A 68 12.36 10.99 -0.62
N GLU A 69 13.59 11.41 -0.93
CA GLU A 69 14.74 10.50 -0.94
C GLU A 69 14.97 9.86 0.43
N ALA A 70 14.83 10.63 1.51
CA ALA A 70 15.01 10.15 2.88
C ALA A 70 13.97 9.10 3.25
N GLY A 71 12.69 9.34 2.97
CA GLY A 71 11.62 8.37 3.24
C GLY A 71 11.75 7.12 2.37
N ALA A 72 12.09 7.26 1.09
CA ALA A 72 12.36 6.13 0.20
C ALA A 72 13.51 5.23 0.72
N LYS A 73 14.61 5.83 1.18
CA LYS A 73 15.73 5.08 1.80
C LYS A 73 15.31 4.33 3.05
N LYS A 74 14.52 4.94 3.93
CA LYS A 74 14.02 4.27 5.15
C LYS A 74 13.06 3.12 4.82
N ILE A 75 12.12 3.33 3.88
CA ILE A 75 11.21 2.28 3.42
C ILE A 75 12.01 1.09 2.88
N LEU A 76 12.98 1.35 2.00
CA LEU A 76 13.83 0.30 1.44
C LEU A 76 14.60 -0.44 2.55
N LYS A 77 15.20 0.29 3.49
CA LYS A 77 15.92 -0.29 4.63
C LYS A 77 15.03 -1.24 5.44
N ILE A 78 13.82 -0.82 5.81
CA ILE A 78 12.85 -1.65 6.55
C ILE A 78 12.52 -2.91 5.75
N LEU A 79 12.22 -2.78 4.46
CA LEU A 79 11.85 -3.92 3.62
C LEU A 79 13.02 -4.88 3.40
N GLN A 80 14.23 -4.36 3.24
CA GLN A 80 15.45 -5.17 3.10
C GLN A 80 15.72 -5.96 4.38
N GLU A 81 15.77 -5.28 5.53
CA GLU A 81 16.20 -5.87 6.81
C GLU A 81 15.15 -6.83 7.40
N GLN A 82 13.86 -6.51 7.29
CA GLN A 82 12.80 -7.26 7.97
C GLN A 82 12.08 -8.26 7.06
N HIS A 83 12.18 -8.07 5.75
CA HIS A 83 11.38 -8.83 4.78
C HIS A 83 12.18 -9.41 3.62
N GLY A 84 13.51 -9.22 3.59
CA GLY A 84 14.39 -9.77 2.57
C GLY A 84 14.30 -9.05 1.22
N GLY A 85 13.73 -7.84 1.19
CA GLY A 85 13.61 -7.01 -0.01
C GLY A 85 12.22 -7.00 -0.65
N VAL A 86 12.17 -6.49 -1.89
CA VAL A 86 10.93 -6.26 -2.64
C VAL A 86 10.95 -7.03 -3.96
N HIS A 87 9.86 -7.72 -4.28
CA HIS A 87 9.71 -8.49 -5.51
C HIS A 87 8.86 -7.76 -6.55
N HIS A 88 7.87 -7.00 -6.09
CA HIS A 88 6.94 -6.26 -6.93
C HIS A 88 6.77 -4.84 -6.40
N VAL A 89 6.72 -3.87 -7.28
CA VAL A 89 6.45 -2.46 -6.94
C VAL A 89 5.25 -1.99 -7.73
N LEU A 90 4.28 -1.40 -7.04
CA LEU A 90 3.14 -0.73 -7.64
C LEU A 90 3.14 0.74 -7.23
N SER A 91 3.14 1.61 -8.23
CA SER A 91 2.92 3.04 -8.07
C SER A 91 1.45 3.34 -8.33
N ALA A 92 0.66 3.48 -7.27
CA ALA A 92 -0.76 3.81 -7.32
C ALA A 92 -0.99 5.26 -6.86
N PHE A 93 -0.28 6.20 -7.50
CA PHE A 93 -0.45 7.64 -7.25
C PHE A 93 -1.40 8.26 -8.27
N GLY A 94 -2.17 9.23 -7.82
CA GLY A 94 -3.01 10.04 -8.70
C GLY A 94 -4.17 10.67 -7.94
N LYS A 95 -4.28 12.00 -8.05
CA LYS A 95 -5.40 12.78 -7.50
C LYS A 95 -6.31 13.35 -8.58
N TRP A 96 -6.11 12.98 -9.85
CA TRP A 96 -6.89 13.54 -10.96
C TRP A 96 -8.41 13.32 -10.77
N TRP A 97 -8.80 12.14 -10.26
CA TRP A 97 -10.20 11.85 -9.96
C TRP A 97 -10.78 12.76 -8.87
N GLU A 98 -9.98 13.19 -7.88
CA GLU A 98 -10.42 14.15 -6.86
C GLU A 98 -10.71 15.52 -7.50
N VAL A 99 -9.87 15.94 -8.45
CA VAL A 99 -10.07 17.18 -9.21
C VAL A 99 -11.36 17.13 -10.01
N VAL A 100 -11.58 16.05 -10.77
CA VAL A 100 -12.82 15.83 -11.54
C VAL A 100 -14.04 15.80 -10.62
N ASN A 101 -13.96 15.09 -9.50
CA ASN A 101 -15.08 14.98 -8.56
C ASN A 101 -15.43 16.33 -7.92
N ASN A 102 -14.44 17.13 -7.56
CA ASN A 102 -14.65 18.48 -7.04
C ASN A 102 -15.28 19.40 -8.10
N MET A 103 -14.85 19.30 -9.35
CA MET A 103 -15.47 20.04 -10.46
C MET A 103 -16.94 19.63 -10.64
N LEU A 104 -17.25 18.33 -10.68
CA LEU A 104 -18.63 17.84 -10.78
C LEU A 104 -19.51 18.32 -9.61
N ASN A 105 -18.99 18.26 -8.38
CA ASN A 105 -19.74 18.71 -7.20
C ASN A 105 -19.96 20.23 -7.17
N SER A 106 -19.11 21.02 -7.84
CA SER A 106 -19.30 22.48 -7.96
C SER A 106 -20.36 22.88 -8.98
N LEU A 107 -20.79 21.94 -9.83
CA LEU A 107 -21.84 22.14 -10.84
C LEU A 107 -23.24 21.69 -10.35
N ALA A 108 -23.32 21.07 -9.17
CA ALA A 108 -24.55 20.59 -8.53
C ALA A 108 -25.04 21.60 -7.49
#